data_AF-A0A3G8LRD2-F1
#
_entry.id   AF-A0A3G8LRD2-F1
#
_cell.length_a   1.000
_cell.length_b   1.000
_cell.length_c   1.000
_cell.angle_alpha   90.00
_cell.angle_beta   90.00
_cell.angle_gamma   90.00
#
_symmetry.space_group_name_H-M   'P 1'
#
loop_
_entity.id
_entity.type
_entity.pdbx_description
1 polymer ?
#
loop_
_entity_poly.entity_id
_entity_poly.type
_entity_poly.pdbx_seq_one_letter_code
_entity_poly.pdbx_strand_id
1 'polypeptide(L)'
;MLIYIDMDDVLCDYTAAFHQAINLTPSIAFPQSQYGFYANLTPIIGAVESVNALIKSEKFDPYILTAPSNRNPLSYTEKRVWIEKYFGIAFTEKLIICANKSLLKGDILIDDQLSGRGQDKFDGQLIHFGSTAYPNWKSIMNTLTQHNFS
;
A
#
# COMPACT_ATOMS: atom_id res chain seq x y z
N MET A 1 -12.74 -5.48 -12.11
CA MET A 1 -12.90 -5.12 -10.69
C MET A 1 -11.85 -4.12 -10.29
N LEU A 2 -12.26 -3.04 -9.66
CA LEU A 2 -11.41 -1.99 -9.13
C LEU A 2 -10.84 -2.42 -7.77
N ILE A 3 -9.51 -2.60 -7.71
CA ILE A 3 -8.81 -2.99 -6.49
C ILE A 3 -7.91 -1.85 -6.05
N TYR A 4 -8.10 -1.38 -4.83
CA TYR A 4 -7.19 -0.48 -4.14
C TYR A 4 -6.19 -1.26 -3.29
N ILE A 5 -4.94 -0.81 -3.33
CA ILE A 5 -3.82 -1.43 -2.64
C ILE A 5 -3.14 -0.37 -1.80
N ASP A 6 -3.10 -0.54 -0.48
CA ASP A 6 -2.31 0.32 0.38
C ASP A 6 -0.82 0.13 0.14
N MET A 7 0.00 1.10 0.56
CA MET A 7 1.43 1.09 0.33
C MET A 7 2.23 0.68 1.56
N ASP A 8 2.05 1.37 2.68
CA ASP A 8 2.87 1.15 3.88
C ASP A 8 2.44 -0.18 4.51
N ASP A 9 3.39 -1.05 4.83
CA ASP A 9 3.20 -2.40 5.39
C ASP A 9 2.33 -3.38 4.55
N VAL A 10 1.98 -2.99 3.33
CA VAL A 10 1.35 -3.84 2.30
C VAL A 10 2.26 -4.02 1.08
N LEU A 11 2.76 -2.92 0.50
CA LEU A 11 3.72 -2.95 -0.60
C LEU A 11 5.16 -2.82 -0.13
N CYS A 12 5.40 -2.00 0.88
CA CYS A 12 6.73 -1.70 1.39
C CYS A 12 6.76 -1.73 2.92
N ASP A 13 7.87 -2.20 3.49
CA ASP A 13 8.04 -2.42 4.92
C ASP A 13 8.34 -1.11 5.65
N TYR A 14 7.29 -0.37 5.98
CA TYR A 14 7.36 0.90 6.70
C TYR A 14 7.75 0.65 8.16
N THR A 15 7.13 -0.35 8.80
CA THR A 15 7.32 -0.65 10.22
C THR A 15 8.76 -1.04 10.52
N ALA A 16 9.38 -1.92 9.73
CA ALA A 16 10.79 -2.27 9.96
C ALA A 16 11.72 -1.08 9.73
N ALA A 17 11.50 -0.30 8.66
CA ALA A 17 12.31 0.89 8.37
C ALA A 17 12.20 1.94 9.48
N PHE A 18 10.99 2.16 10.00
CA PHE A 18 10.73 3.08 11.09
C PHE A 18 11.45 2.65 12.37
N HIS A 19 11.33 1.38 12.77
CA HIS A 19 12.01 0.84 13.94
C HIS A 19 13.53 0.90 13.81
N GLN A 20 14.07 0.57 12.64
CA GLN A 20 15.50 0.70 12.37
C GLN A 20 15.95 2.16 12.52
N ALA A 21 15.20 3.10 11.94
CA ALA A 21 15.57 4.51 11.97
C ALA A 21 15.48 5.13 13.37
N ILE A 22 14.48 4.76 14.18
CA ILE A 22 14.43 5.14 15.61
C ILE A 22 15.66 4.63 16.36
N ASN A 23 16.06 3.37 16.13
CA ASN A 23 17.20 2.79 16.83
C ASN A 23 18.54 3.46 16.44
N LEU A 24 18.67 3.87 15.17
CA LEU A 24 19.86 4.56 14.68
C LEU A 24 19.90 6.05 15.07
N THR A 25 18.74 6.69 15.17
CA THR A 25 18.63 8.15 15.41
C THR A 25 17.60 8.47 16.51
N PRO A 26 17.82 8.02 17.76
CA PRO A 26 16.82 8.11 18.82
C PRO A 26 16.45 9.54 19.23
N SER A 27 17.26 10.55 18.87
CA SER A 27 16.97 11.97 19.09
C SER A 27 15.97 12.55 18.09
N ILE A 28 15.70 11.87 16.97
CA ILE A 28 14.74 12.31 15.95
C ILE A 28 13.40 11.65 16.25
N ALA A 29 12.45 12.42 16.80
CA ALA A 29 11.12 11.91 17.16
C ALA A 29 10.30 11.41 15.96
N PHE A 30 10.60 11.89 14.75
CA PHE A 30 9.92 11.53 13.51
C PHE A 30 10.94 11.14 12.44
N PRO A 31 11.59 9.97 12.53
CA PRO A 31 12.64 9.58 11.58
C PRO A 31 12.09 9.39 10.16
N GLN A 32 10.79 9.10 10.01
CA GLN A 32 10.12 9.04 8.71
C GLN A 32 9.97 10.41 8.03
N SER A 33 10.33 11.50 8.70
CA SER A 33 10.40 12.85 8.10
C SER A 33 11.69 13.12 7.33
N GLN A 34 12.68 12.23 7.46
CA GLN A 34 13.98 12.40 6.80
C GLN A 34 13.87 12.13 5.30
N TYR A 35 14.61 12.92 4.51
CA TYR A 35 14.64 12.78 3.07
C TYR A 35 15.09 11.38 2.64
N GLY A 36 14.36 10.81 1.70
CA GLY A 36 14.58 9.48 1.16
C GLY A 36 14.01 8.36 2.02
N PHE A 37 13.30 8.64 3.12
CA PHE A 37 12.72 7.59 3.95
C PHE A 37 11.73 6.71 3.16
N TYR A 38 10.71 7.32 2.55
CA TYR A 38 9.67 6.58 1.84
C TYR A 38 10.18 6.04 0.50
N ALA A 39 11.05 6.79 -0.19
CA ALA A 39 11.59 6.40 -1.50
C ALA A 39 12.47 5.14 -1.43
N ASN A 40 13.04 4.84 -0.27
CA ASN A 40 13.96 3.73 -0.06
C ASN A 40 13.38 2.56 0.74
N LEU A 41 12.07 2.56 1.06
CA LEU A 41 11.44 1.45 1.77
C LEU A 41 11.62 0.13 1.00
N THR A 42 11.96 -0.93 1.73
CA THR A 42 12.12 -2.26 1.14
C THR A 42 10.75 -2.83 0.76
N PRO A 43 10.56 -3.43 -0.42
CA PRO A 43 9.30 -4.07 -0.75
C PRO A 43 8.97 -5.24 0.18
N ILE A 44 7.70 -5.39 0.54
CA ILE A 44 7.18 -6.59 1.20
C ILE A 44 7.33 -7.79 0.25
N ILE A 45 7.66 -8.96 0.81
CA ILE A 45 7.86 -10.18 0.03
C ILE A 45 6.60 -10.51 -0.79
N GLY A 46 6.77 -10.69 -2.10
CA GLY A 46 5.71 -11.02 -3.05
C GLY A 46 4.88 -9.83 -3.52
N ALA A 47 5.07 -8.62 -2.97
CA ALA A 47 4.28 -7.44 -3.33
C ALA A 47 4.45 -7.04 -4.80
N VAL A 48 5.70 -6.84 -5.23
CA VAL A 48 6.00 -6.38 -6.58
C VAL A 48 5.53 -7.38 -7.64
N GLU A 49 5.73 -8.67 -7.41
CA GLU A 49 5.26 -9.74 -8.31
C GLU A 49 3.72 -9.75 -8.39
N SER A 50 3.04 -9.69 -7.25
CA SER A 50 1.58 -9.77 -7.17
C SER A 50 0.92 -8.57 -7.84
N VAL A 51 1.40 -7.35 -7.59
CA VAL A 51 0.86 -6.15 -8.26
C VAL A 51 1.11 -6.21 -9.77
N ASN A 52 2.28 -6.66 -10.23
CA ASN A 52 2.52 -6.86 -11.66
C ASN A 52 1.59 -7.90 -12.28
N ALA A 53 1.21 -8.94 -11.54
CA ALA A 53 0.21 -9.90 -11.99
C ALA A 53 -1.19 -9.29 -12.06
N LEU A 54 -1.57 -8.43 -11.10
CA LEU A 54 -2.82 -7.67 -11.14
C LEU A 54 -2.85 -6.68 -12.31
N ILE A 55 -1.76 -5.97 -12.59
CA ILE A 55 -1.64 -5.03 -13.72
C ILE A 55 -1.86 -5.75 -15.06
N LYS A 56 -1.37 -6.99 -15.20
CA LYS A 56 -1.51 -7.80 -16.42
C LYS A 56 -2.87 -8.52 -16.51
N SER A 57 -3.70 -8.43 -15.47
CA SER A 57 -4.97 -9.13 -15.42
C SER A 57 -6.03 -8.39 -16.22
N GLU A 58 -6.80 -9.12 -17.03
CA GLU A 58 -8.01 -8.56 -17.66
C GLU A 58 -9.18 -8.41 -16.66
N LYS A 59 -9.07 -9.03 -15.47
CA LYS A 59 -10.13 -9.03 -14.45
C LYS A 59 -10.02 -7.86 -13.48
N PHE A 60 -8.81 -7.37 -13.23
CA PHE A 60 -8.51 -6.40 -12.18
C PHE A 60 -7.98 -5.09 -12.76
N ASP A 61 -8.43 -3.98 -12.20
CA ASP A 61 -7.91 -2.63 -12.46
C ASP A 61 -7.30 -2.11 -11.16
N PRO A 62 -5.99 -2.36 -10.92
CA PRO A 62 -5.36 -2.01 -9.66
C PRO A 62 -4.99 -0.52 -9.59
N TYR A 63 -5.23 0.08 -8.43
CA TYR A 63 -4.77 1.41 -8.04
C TYR A 63 -4.05 1.33 -6.69
N ILE A 64 -3.05 2.18 -6.51
CA ILE A 64 -2.47 2.41 -5.19
C ILE A 64 -3.32 3.44 -4.47
N LEU A 65 -3.72 3.15 -3.23
CA LEU A 65 -4.48 4.05 -2.39
C LEU A 65 -3.79 4.18 -1.03
N THR A 66 -2.99 5.22 -0.87
CA THR A 66 -2.15 5.42 0.33
C THR A 66 -2.49 6.70 1.06
N ALA A 67 -2.41 6.69 2.39
CA ALA A 67 -2.52 7.90 3.19
C ALA A 67 -1.15 8.60 3.28
N PRO A 68 -1.09 9.93 3.09
CA PRO A 68 0.15 10.66 3.30
C PRO A 68 0.43 10.87 4.79
N SER A 69 1.68 11.16 5.12
CA SER A 69 2.01 11.76 6.42
C SER A 69 1.69 13.26 6.36
N ASN A 70 0.73 13.71 7.18
CA ASN A 70 0.41 15.15 7.29
C ASN A 70 1.51 15.97 7.97
N ARG A 71 2.52 15.32 8.56
CA ARG A 71 3.68 15.96 9.20
C ARG A 71 4.94 15.90 8.34
N ASN A 72 4.95 15.09 7.28
CA ASN A 72 6.06 15.02 6.33
C ASN A 72 5.56 15.28 4.89
N PRO A 73 5.72 16.50 4.36
CA PRO A 73 5.33 16.80 2.98
C PRO A 73 6.15 16.01 1.94
N LEU A 74 7.35 15.51 2.28
CA LEU A 74 8.12 14.66 1.38
C LEU A 74 7.44 13.31 1.14
N SER A 75 6.57 12.85 2.05
CA SER A 75 5.85 11.58 1.88
C SER A 75 5.04 11.53 0.59
N TYR A 76 4.54 12.65 0.09
CA TYR A 76 3.78 12.72 -1.16
C TYR A 76 4.68 12.39 -2.35
N THR A 77 5.79 13.14 -2.50
CA THR A 77 6.73 12.98 -3.59
C THR A 77 7.42 11.62 -3.54
N GLU A 78 7.88 11.21 -2.36
CA GLU A 78 8.67 9.99 -2.22
C GLU A 78 7.84 8.71 -2.41
N LYS A 79 6.57 8.70 -2.00
CA LYS A 79 5.67 7.58 -2.30
C LYS A 79 5.49 7.42 -3.81
N ARG A 80 5.31 8.51 -4.56
CA ARG A 80 5.27 8.46 -6.03
C ARG A 80 6.58 7.93 -6.60
N VAL A 81 7.74 8.43 -6.14
CA VAL A 81 9.06 7.96 -6.61
C VAL A 81 9.22 6.46 -6.39
N TRP A 82 8.76 5.94 -5.25
CA TRP A 82 8.75 4.51 -4.98
C TRP A 82 7.87 3.74 -5.97
N ILE A 83 6.66 4.22 -6.27
CA ILE A 83 5.78 3.59 -7.28
C ILE A 83 6.47 3.54 -8.65
N GLU A 84 7.09 4.63 -9.10
CA GLU A 84 7.83 4.65 -10.36
C GLU A 84 8.97 3.62 -10.37
N LYS A 85 9.73 3.52 -9.27
CA LYS A 85 10.87 2.61 -9.14
C LYS A 85 10.48 1.14 -9.34
N TYR A 86 9.33 0.72 -8.84
CA TYR A 86 8.93 -0.70 -8.84
C TYR A 86 7.89 -1.06 -9.91
N PHE A 87 7.07 -0.11 -10.36
CA PHE A 87 5.97 -0.36 -11.30
C PHE A 87 6.05 0.49 -12.57
N GLY A 88 7.05 1.37 -12.70
CA GLY A 88 7.27 2.21 -13.86
C GLY A 88 6.44 3.50 -13.87
N ILE A 89 6.88 4.44 -14.69
CA ILE A 89 6.29 5.79 -14.78
C ILE A 89 4.79 5.78 -15.09
N ALA A 90 4.34 4.89 -15.97
CA ALA A 90 2.94 4.79 -16.37
C ALA A 90 2.03 4.42 -15.18
N PHE A 91 2.49 3.59 -14.26
CA PHE A 91 1.69 3.20 -13.09
C PHE A 91 1.58 4.31 -12.04
N THR A 92 2.37 5.38 -12.16
CA THR A 92 2.19 6.56 -11.30
C THR A 92 0.87 7.29 -11.54
N GLU A 93 0.23 7.10 -12.71
CA GLU A 93 -1.12 7.59 -13.00
C GLU A 93 -2.20 6.83 -12.20
N LYS A 94 -1.86 5.66 -11.64
CA LYS A 94 -2.71 4.82 -10.79
C LYS A 94 -2.45 5.03 -9.30
N LEU A 95 -1.68 6.05 -8.91
CA LEU A 95 -1.43 6.42 -7.52
C LEU A 95 -2.45 7.46 -7.01
N ILE A 96 -3.15 7.11 -5.95
CA ILE A 96 -4.07 7.98 -5.21
C ILE A 96 -3.52 8.18 -3.81
N ILE A 97 -3.28 9.45 -3.45
CA ILE A 97 -2.88 9.84 -2.11
C ILE A 97 -4.08 10.48 -1.42
N CYS A 98 -4.66 9.78 -0.45
CA CYS A 98 -5.87 10.22 0.24
C CYS A 98 -5.83 9.88 1.73
N ALA A 99 -6.06 10.88 2.58
CA ALA A 99 -6.10 10.69 4.03
C ALA A 99 -7.36 9.95 4.52
N ASN A 100 -8.43 9.93 3.72
CA ASN A 100 -9.68 9.25 4.02
C ASN A 100 -10.12 8.34 2.87
N LYS A 101 -9.78 7.05 2.99
CA LYS A 101 -10.04 5.99 2.00
C LYS A 101 -11.53 5.70 1.81
N SER A 102 -12.39 6.02 2.78
CA SER A 102 -13.86 5.83 2.65
C SER A 102 -14.51 6.71 1.57
N LEU A 103 -13.81 7.75 1.09
CA LEU A 103 -14.33 8.61 0.02
C LEU A 103 -14.23 7.97 -1.37
N LEU A 104 -13.44 6.90 -1.50
CA LEU A 104 -13.19 6.23 -2.77
C LEU A 104 -14.18 5.07 -2.94
N LYS A 105 -14.67 4.89 -4.16
CA LYS A 105 -15.55 3.79 -4.53
C LYS A 105 -14.75 2.75 -5.29
N GLY A 106 -14.79 1.50 -4.84
CA GLY A 106 -14.15 0.38 -5.50
C GLY A 106 -14.63 -0.95 -4.92
N ASP A 107 -14.18 -2.05 -5.52
CA ASP A 107 -14.68 -3.39 -5.17
C ASP A 107 -13.90 -3.96 -3.99
N ILE A 108 -12.58 -3.73 -3.94
CA ILE A 108 -11.67 -4.30 -2.92
C ILE A 108 -10.68 -3.23 -2.47
N LEU A 109 -10.37 -3.21 -1.18
CA LEU A 109 -9.24 -2.51 -0.58
C LEU A 109 -8.36 -3.52 0.16
N ILE A 110 -7.08 -3.63 -0.22
CA ILE A 110 -6.06 -4.41 0.50
C ILE A 110 -5.28 -3.45 1.39
N ASP A 111 -5.35 -3.64 2.70
CA ASP A 111 -4.80 -2.71 3.71
C ASP A 111 -4.34 -3.48 4.95
N ASP A 112 -3.25 -3.06 5.58
CA ASP A 112 -2.80 -3.63 6.86
C ASP A 112 -3.60 -3.07 8.05
N GLN A 113 -4.28 -1.95 7.89
CA GLN A 113 -5.08 -1.33 8.96
C GLN A 113 -6.57 -1.60 8.79
N LEU A 114 -7.23 -1.92 9.89
CA LEU A 114 -8.69 -2.08 9.94
C LEU A 114 -9.44 -0.75 10.11
N SER A 115 -8.77 0.31 10.58
CA SER A 115 -9.44 1.60 10.87
C SER A 115 -8.45 2.77 10.91
N GLY A 116 -8.98 3.99 11.00
CA GLY A 116 -8.21 5.21 11.27
C GLY A 116 -7.89 6.05 10.03
N ARG A 117 -7.92 5.46 8.83
CA ARG A 117 -7.83 6.17 7.54
C ARG A 117 -9.06 5.94 6.67
N GLY A 118 -10.17 5.48 7.25
CA GLY A 118 -11.43 5.26 6.56
C GLY A 118 -11.58 3.87 5.92
N GLN A 119 -10.65 2.94 6.18
CA GLN A 119 -10.79 1.54 5.76
C GLN A 119 -12.04 0.88 6.36
N ASP A 120 -12.35 1.21 7.62
CA ASP A 120 -13.51 0.74 8.38
C ASP A 120 -14.86 1.13 7.78
N LYS A 121 -14.85 2.11 6.88
CA LYS A 121 -16.03 2.66 6.19
C LYS A 121 -15.88 2.58 4.67
N PHE A 122 -14.96 1.77 4.17
CA PHE A 122 -14.85 1.53 2.75
C PHE A 122 -16.06 0.69 2.30
N ASP A 123 -16.79 1.16 1.29
CA ASP A 123 -18.03 0.53 0.84
C ASP A 123 -17.79 -0.88 0.25
N GLY A 124 -16.62 -1.09 -0.37
CA GLY A 124 -16.20 -2.37 -0.92
C GLY A 124 -15.64 -3.34 0.12
N GLN A 125 -15.10 -4.46 -0.34
CA GLN A 125 -14.51 -5.46 0.54
C GLN A 125 -13.13 -5.01 1.05
N LEU A 126 -12.95 -4.97 2.37
CA LEU A 126 -11.63 -4.81 2.99
C LEU A 126 -10.95 -6.18 3.15
N ILE A 127 -9.78 -6.35 2.54
CA ILE A 127 -8.85 -7.47 2.76
C ILE A 127 -7.76 -6.99 3.73
N HIS A 128 -7.79 -7.51 4.96
CA HIS A 128 -6.83 -7.14 6.01
C HIS A 128 -5.51 -7.89 5.84
N PHE A 129 -4.53 -7.23 5.23
CA PHE A 129 -3.18 -7.77 5.00
C PHE A 129 -2.47 -8.04 6.33
N GLY A 130 -1.75 -9.16 6.43
CA GLY A 130 -1.07 -9.57 7.66
C GLY A 130 -1.98 -10.24 8.70
N SER A 131 -3.28 -10.36 8.43
CA SER A 131 -4.22 -11.11 9.27
C SER A 131 -4.03 -12.63 9.17
N THR A 132 -4.68 -13.40 10.03
CA THR A 132 -4.67 -14.88 9.96
C THR A 132 -5.23 -15.41 8.64
N ALA A 133 -6.23 -14.74 8.05
CA ALA A 133 -6.82 -15.13 6.77
C ALA A 133 -5.96 -14.72 5.57
N TYR A 134 -5.30 -13.56 5.67
CA TYR A 134 -4.50 -12.98 4.59
C TYR A 134 -3.08 -12.62 5.07
N PRO A 135 -2.28 -13.60 5.53
CA PRO A 135 -0.99 -13.32 6.17
C PRO A 135 0.07 -12.74 5.22
N ASN A 136 -0.14 -12.83 3.91
CA ASN A 136 0.80 -12.37 2.89
C ASN A 136 0.16 -12.31 1.49
N TRP A 137 0.89 -11.75 0.53
CA TRP A 137 0.49 -11.66 -0.87
C TRP A 137 0.09 -12.99 -1.50
N LYS A 138 0.76 -14.10 -1.18
CA LYS A 138 0.41 -15.43 -1.72
C LYS A 138 -1.02 -15.83 -1.35
N SER A 139 -1.41 -15.64 -0.08
CA SER A 139 -2.78 -15.95 0.37
C SER A 139 -3.83 -15.09 -0.35
N ILE A 140 -3.55 -13.79 -0.54
CA ILE A 140 -4.45 -12.87 -1.23
C ILE A 140 -4.60 -13.25 -2.70
N MET A 141 -3.49 -13.48 -3.41
CA MET A 141 -3.53 -13.85 -4.82
C MET A 141 -4.24 -15.19 -5.05
N ASN A 142 -4.11 -16.15 -4.13
CA ASN A 142 -4.90 -17.39 -4.18
C ASN A 142 -6.41 -17.10 -4.09
N THR A 143 -6.83 -16.24 -3.15
CA THR A 143 -8.25 -15.84 -3.04
C THR A 143 -8.74 -15.11 -4.29
N LEU A 144 -7.97 -14.14 -4.80
CA LEU A 144 -8.32 -13.36 -5.99
C LEU A 144 -8.41 -14.21 -7.26
N THR A 145 -7.64 -15.29 -7.37
CA THR A 145 -7.63 -16.15 -8.56
C THR A 145 -8.63 -17.31 -8.49
N GLN A 146 -8.95 -17.80 -7.30
CA GLN A 146 -9.86 -18.94 -7.10
C GLN A 146 -11.33 -18.54 -7.02
N HIS A 147 -11.63 -17.35 -6.50
CA HIS A 147 -13.01 -16.87 -6.45
C HIS A 147 -13.35 -16.10 -7.73
N ASN A 148 -14.38 -16.56 -8.44
CA ASN A 148 -15.12 -15.69 -9.35
C ASN A 148 -15.87 -14.68 -8.47
N PHE A 149 -15.24 -13.56 -8.17
CA PHE A 149 -15.95 -12.38 -7.69
C PHE A 149 -16.86 -11.94 -8.85
N SER A 150 -18.13 -12.34 -8.78
CA SER A 150 -19.20 -12.03 -9.74
C SER A 150 -19.98 -10.80 -9.29
#